data_AF-A0A1I0TYY6-F1
#
_entry.id   AF-A0A1I0TYY6-F1
#
_cell.length_a   1.000
_cell.length_b   1.000
_cell.length_c   1.000
_cell.angle_alpha   90.00
_cell.angle_beta   90.00
_cell.angle_gamma   90.00
#
_symmetry.space_group_name_H-M   'P 1'
#
loop_
_entity.id
_entity.type
_entity.pdbx_description
1 polymer ?
#
loop_
_entity_poly.entity_id
_entity_poly.type
_entity_poly.pdbx_seq_one_letter_code
_entity_poly.pdbx_strand_id
1 'polypeptide(L)' 'MHKKYMAHLHDELKGRIKEYKGIKGIRPDFVDFNTGTIYELKPYNPRAIAQGKRQLKKYKRIFEQERGGKWKTVLHVY' A
#
# COMPACT_ATOMS: atom_id res chain seq x y z
N MET A 1 4.38 14.37 9.54
CA MET A 1 2.94 14.19 9.26
C MET A 1 2.78 12.96 8.36
N HIS A 2 2.40 11.81 8.93
CA HIS A 2 2.13 10.53 8.22
C HIS A 2 1.11 9.67 9.03
N LYS A 3 1.05 9.86 10.35
CA LYS A 3 0.12 9.17 11.26
C LYS A 3 -1.37 9.30 10.88
N LYS A 4 -1.80 10.39 10.21
CA LYS A 4 -3.20 10.60 9.80
C LYS A 4 -3.59 9.96 8.46
N TYR A 5 -2.62 9.57 7.63
CA TYR A 5 -2.91 9.05 6.29
C TYR A 5 -3.83 7.83 6.34
N MET A 6 -4.98 7.91 5.66
CA MET A 6 -6.04 6.88 5.57
C MET A 6 -6.47 6.26 6.92
N ALA A 7 -6.15 6.89 8.06
CA ALA A 7 -6.41 6.31 9.37
C ALA A 7 -7.92 6.16 9.65
N HIS A 8 -8.73 7.08 9.12
CA HIS A 8 -10.19 7.03 9.22
C HIS A 8 -10.83 5.89 8.39
N LEU A 9 -10.09 5.30 7.45
CA LEU A 9 -10.55 4.17 6.65
C LEU A 9 -10.07 2.82 7.19
N HIS A 10 -9.19 2.82 8.19
CA HIS A 10 -8.65 1.60 8.77
C HIS A 10 -9.74 0.84 9.52
N ASP A 11 -10.02 -0.36 9.06
CA ASP A 11 -10.99 -1.30 9.62
C ASP A 11 -10.56 -2.71 9.17
N GLU A 12 -9.91 -3.45 10.07
CA GLU A 12 -9.38 -4.78 9.75
C GLU A 12 -10.50 -5.79 9.46
N LEU A 13 -11.64 -5.67 10.14
CA LEU A 13 -12.80 -6.54 9.93
C LEU A 13 -13.40 -6.34 8.53
N LYS A 14 -13.26 -5.13 7.97
CA LYS A 14 -13.66 -4.82 6.60
C LYS A 14 -12.50 -4.92 5.60
N GLY A 15 -11.37 -5.53 5.96
CA GLY A 15 -10.24 -5.74 5.05
C GLY A 15 -9.54 -4.44 4.61
N ARG A 16 -9.58 -3.38 5.42
CA ARG A 16 -8.92 -2.11 5.16
C ARG A 16 -7.84 -1.85 6.20
N ILE A 17 -6.58 -2.07 5.83
CA ILE A 17 -5.50 -2.19 6.81
C ILE A 17 -4.43 -1.15 6.54
N LYS A 18 -4.20 -0.28 7.53
CA LYS A 18 -3.10 0.68 7.52
C LYS A 18 -1.81 0.02 8.03
N GLU A 19 -0.67 0.39 7.45
CA GLU A 19 0.64 -0.17 7.78
C GLU A 19 0.64 -1.71 7.79
N TYR A 20 0.10 -2.30 6.72
CA TYR A 20 -0.13 -3.73 6.64
C TYR A 20 1.18 -4.53 6.77
N LYS A 21 1.22 -5.48 7.71
CA LYS A 21 2.41 -6.33 8.02
C LYS A 21 2.16 -7.83 7.82
N GLY A 22 1.03 -8.22 7.24
CA GLY A 22 0.64 -9.63 7.11
C GLY A 22 1.42 -10.43 6.05
N ILE A 23 2.44 -9.84 5.40
CA ILE A 23 3.38 -10.54 4.52
C ILE A 23 4.80 -10.10 4.91
N LYS A 24 5.68 -11.05 5.22
CA LYS A 24 7.04 -10.78 5.68
C LYS A 24 7.86 -10.03 4.61
N GLY A 25 8.59 -8.99 5.02
CA GLY A 25 9.51 -8.25 4.14
C GLY A 25 8.88 -7.10 3.33
N ILE A 26 7.59 -6.80 3.57
CA ILE A 26 6.91 -5.62 3.03
C ILE A 26 6.05 -4.94 4.11
N ARG A 27 5.84 -3.64 3.94
CA ARG A 27 4.90 -2.85 4.76
C ARG A 27 4.31 -1.72 3.93
N PRO A 28 3.27 -1.99 3.12
CA PRO A 28 2.53 -0.93 2.44
C PRO A 28 1.90 0.02 3.45
N ASP A 29 1.77 1.30 3.09
CA ASP A 29 1.13 2.30 3.96
C ASP A 29 -0.35 1.99 4.20
N PHE A 30 -1.04 1.45 3.19
CA PHE A 30 -2.43 0.99 3.32
C PHE A 30 -2.77 -0.08 2.27
N VAL A 31 -3.66 -0.99 2.63
CA VAL A 31 -4.16 -2.05 1.74
C VAL A 31 -5.68 -2.15 1.90
N ASP A 32 -6.40 -2.14 0.78
CA ASP A 32 -7.83 -2.47 0.73
C ASP A 32 -8.01 -3.81 0.01
N PHE A 33 -8.33 -4.84 0.78
CA PHE A 33 -8.55 -6.21 0.30
C PHE A 33 -9.86 -6.36 -0.49
N ASN A 34 -10.85 -5.49 -0.27
CA ASN A 34 -12.12 -5.56 -1.01
C ASN A 34 -11.92 -5.15 -2.47
N THR A 35 -11.05 -4.18 -2.71
CA THR A 35 -10.78 -3.66 -4.05
C THR A 35 -9.50 -4.22 -4.68
N GLY A 36 -8.70 -4.97 -3.90
CA GLY A 36 -7.39 -5.45 -4.32
C GLY A 36 -6.40 -4.31 -4.59
N THR A 37 -6.39 -3.28 -3.74
CA THR A 37 -5.58 -2.07 -3.96
C THR A 37 -4.54 -1.85 -2.87
N ILE A 38 -3.31 -1.60 -3.29
CA ILE A 38 -2.16 -1.29 -2.43
C ILE A 38 -1.82 0.19 -2.58
N TYR A 39 -1.67 0.89 -1.46
CA TYR A 39 -1.40 2.31 -1.43
C TYR A 39 -0.05 2.62 -0.76
N GLU A 40 0.64 3.62 -1.31
CA GLU A 40 1.84 4.22 -0.74
C GLU A 40 1.69 5.75 -0.75
N LEU A 41 2.20 6.43 0.27
CA LEU A 41 2.28 7.89 0.37
C LEU A 41 3.74 8.36 0.33
N LYS A 42 4.04 9.36 -0.49
CA LYS A 42 5.38 9.98 -0.59
C LYS A 42 5.29 11.51 -0.65
N PRO A 43 6.33 12.25 -0.21
CA PRO A 43 6.39 13.68 -0.49
C PRO A 43 6.46 13.93 -2.00
N TYR A 44 5.96 15.08 -2.46
CA TYR A 44 6.05 15.53 -3.86
C TYR A 44 7.50 15.91 -4.24
N ASN A 45 8.33 14.89 -4.35
CA ASN A 45 9.74 14.95 -4.71
C ASN A 45 10.04 13.83 -5.72
N PRO A 46 10.67 14.11 -6.87
CA PRO A 46 10.96 13.11 -7.90
C PRO A 46 11.63 11.84 -7.38
N ARG A 47 12.59 11.98 -6.45
CA ARG A 47 13.30 10.83 -5.86
C ARG A 47 12.37 9.95 -5.02
N ALA A 48 11.51 10.58 -4.21
CA ALA A 48 10.57 9.88 -3.34
C ALA A 48 9.47 9.18 -4.17
N ILE A 49 8.97 9.85 -5.22
CA ILE A 49 8.00 9.27 -6.17
C ILE A 49 8.59 8.04 -6.86
N ALA A 50 9.83 8.13 -7.35
CA ALA A 50 10.51 6.99 -7.99
C ALA A 50 10.69 5.82 -7.01
N GLN A 51 11.02 6.09 -5.75
CA GLN A 51 11.10 5.08 -4.71
C GLN A 51 9.73 4.44 -4.42
N GLY A 52 8.66 5.24 -4.28
CA GLY A 52 7.30 4.75 -4.06
C GLY A 52 6.83 3.85 -5.20
N LYS A 53 7.10 4.21 -6.46
CA LYS A 53 6.79 3.35 -7.63
C LYS A 53 7.52 2.01 -7.56
N ARG A 54 8.80 1.99 -7.16
CA ARG A 54 9.56 0.74 -6.98
C ARG A 54 8.99 -0.13 -5.86
N GLN A 55 8.62 0.48 -4.73
CA GLN A 55 7.97 -0.22 -3.62
C GLN A 55 6.64 -0.85 -4.07
N LEU A 56 5.77 -0.08 -4.71
CA LEU A 56 4.48 -0.56 -5.21
C LEU A 56 4.63 -1.71 -6.21
N LYS A 57 5.62 -1.66 -7.11
CA LYS A 57 5.93 -2.77 -8.03
C LYS A 57 6.32 -4.04 -7.27
N LYS A 58 7.17 -3.92 -6.23
CA LYS A 58 7.55 -5.04 -5.36
C LYS A 58 6.32 -5.60 -4.63
N TYR A 59 5.50 -4.72 -4.03
CA TYR A 59 4.32 -5.13 -3.27
C TYR A 59 3.32 -5.86 -4.15
N LYS A 60 2.97 -5.29 -5.30
CA LYS A 60 2.06 -5.93 -6.26
C LYS A 60 2.49 -7.35 -6.59
N ARG A 61 3.76 -7.55 -6.97
CA ARG A 61 4.29 -8.88 -7.29
C ARG A 61 4.12 -9.86 -6.13
N ILE A 62 4.48 -9.45 -4.91
CA ILE A 62 4.40 -10.31 -3.73
C ILE A 62 2.95 -10.63 -3.37
N PHE A 63 2.04 -9.65 -3.44
CA PHE A 63 0.61 -9.88 -3.18
C PHE A 63 -0.01 -10.83 -4.21
N GLU A 64 0.30 -10.66 -5.49
CA GLU A 64 -0.17 -11.56 -6.55
C GLU A 64 0.36 -12.98 -6.37
N GLN A 65 1.59 -13.14 -5.86
CA GLN A 65 2.18 -14.46 -5.54
C GLN A 65 1.55 -15.12 -4.30
N GLU A 66 1.38 -14.38 -3.21
CA GLU A 66 0.95 -14.92 -1.90
C GLU A 66 -0.58 -15.06 -1.77
N ARG A 67 -1.34 -14.17 -2.43
CA ARG A 67 -2.80 -14.08 -2.26
C ARG A 67 -3.57 -14.38 -3.56
N GLY A 68 -2.86 -14.51 -4.69
CA GLY A 68 -3.49 -14.66 -5.99
C GLY A 68 -4.23 -13.41 -6.46
N GLY A 69 -4.86 -13.52 -7.63
CA GLY A 69 -5.64 -12.44 -8.23
C GLY A 69 -4.79 -11.34 -8.88
N LYS A 70 -5.45 -10.26 -9.32
CA LYS A 70 -4.82 -9.07 -9.90
C LYS A 70 -4.88 -7.92 -8.91
N TRP A 71 -3.74 -7.30 -8.63
CA TRP A 71 -3.66 -6.19 -7.67
C TRP A 71 -3.41 -4.85 -8.35
N LYS A 72 -4.06 -3.81 -7.82
CA LYS A 72 -3.90 -2.40 -8.21
C LYS A 72 -2.94 -1.70 -7.25
N THR A 73 -2.27 -0.67 -7.74
CA THR A 73 -1.34 0.13 -6.94
C THR A 73 -1.62 1.60 -7.13
N VAL A 74 -1.65 2.36 -6.04
CA VAL A 74 -1.88 3.81 -6.04
C VAL A 74 -0.76 4.48 -5.26
N LEU A 75 -0.12 5.47 -5.87
CA LEU A 75 0.85 6.34 -5.22
C LEU A 75 0.20 7.69 -4.97
N HIS A 76 -0.02 8.03 -3.71
CA HIS A 76 -0.39 9.38 -3.31
C HIS A 76 0.85 10.21 -3.04
N VAL A 77 0.73 11.51 -3.32
CA VAL A 77 1.76 12.50 -3.01
C VAL A 77 1.19 13.60 -2.11
N TYR A 78 2.04 14.20 -1.27
CA TYR A 78 1.71 15.34 -0.42
C TYR A 78 2.73 16.47 -0.55
#